data_AF-A0A960DE45-F1
#
_entry.id   AF-A0A960DE45-F1
#
_cell.length_a   1.000
_cell.length_b   1.000
_cell.length_c   1.000
_cell.angle_alpha   90.00
_cell.angle_beta   90.00
_cell.angle_gamma   90.00
#
_symmetry.space_group_name_H-M   'P 1'
#
loop_
_entity.id
_entity.type
_entity.pdbx_description
1 polymer ?
#
loop_
_entity_poly.entity_id
_entity_poly.type
_entity_poly.pdbx_seq_one_letter_code
_entity_poly.pdbx_strand_id
1 'polypeptide(L)'
;MAAKKTTAAASALADAFAALSVENKPVTVRSLRDRAGVSTAAAGEWLRTNRPTRDVPPVPAEELERVLEPLWSAAVAAARDEHVEASAGERAALVAAEAAALTELAAAISRAEEAEAQTAQLRREIADRDAALAAADTARATATKDAADARTAAHTAELATAEAQATAKTLREVLDTLSKATKSERPQPKT
;
A
#
# COMPACT_ATOMS: atom_id res chain seq x y z
N MET A 1 -44.72 -28.87 68.38
CA MET A 1 -44.61 -27.49 67.84
C MET A 1 -44.71 -27.38 66.31
N ALA A 2 -44.37 -28.41 65.52
CA ALA A 2 -44.44 -28.35 64.05
C ALA A 2 -45.89 -28.39 63.48
N ALA A 3 -46.77 -29.23 64.04
CA ALA A 3 -48.15 -29.39 63.54
C ALA A 3 -49.03 -28.13 63.66
N LYS A 4 -48.83 -27.30 64.70
CA LYS A 4 -49.58 -26.02 64.85
C LYS A 4 -49.15 -24.97 63.82
N LYS A 5 -47.88 -24.96 63.39
CA LYS A 5 -47.37 -24.01 62.38
C LYS A 5 -47.89 -24.34 60.99
N THR A 6 -48.06 -25.62 60.65
CA THR A 6 -48.59 -26.05 59.35
C THR A 6 -50.09 -25.76 59.20
N THR A 7 -50.89 -25.96 60.26
CA THR A 7 -52.34 -25.63 60.22
C THR A 7 -52.59 -24.12 60.16
N ALA A 8 -51.81 -23.31 60.89
CA ALA A 8 -51.91 -21.85 60.84
C ALA A 8 -51.49 -21.28 59.46
N ALA A 9 -50.43 -21.82 58.85
CA ALA A 9 -50.01 -21.43 57.52
C ALA A 9 -51.03 -21.83 56.44
N ALA A 10 -51.69 -22.98 56.56
CA ALA A 10 -52.75 -23.41 55.66
C ALA A 10 -53.99 -22.53 55.74
N SER A 11 -54.40 -22.10 56.95
CA SER A 11 -55.50 -21.14 57.14
C SER A 11 -55.16 -19.78 56.53
N ALA A 12 -53.96 -19.25 56.81
CA ALA A 12 -53.53 -17.95 56.26
C ALA A 12 -53.46 -17.95 54.73
N LEU A 13 -53.09 -19.07 54.12
CA LEU A 13 -53.10 -19.26 52.66
C LEU A 13 -54.54 -19.28 52.10
N ALA A 14 -55.46 -19.97 52.76
CA ALA A 14 -56.87 -20.00 52.36
C ALA A 14 -57.54 -18.62 52.49
N ASP A 15 -57.28 -17.90 53.58
CA ASP A 15 -57.81 -16.56 53.84
C ASP A 15 -57.24 -15.53 52.85
N ALA A 16 -55.93 -15.59 52.58
CA ALA A 16 -55.29 -14.74 51.57
C ALA A 16 -55.82 -15.02 50.16
N PHE A 17 -56.09 -16.28 49.83
CA PHE A 17 -56.70 -16.65 48.56
C PHE A 17 -58.14 -16.11 48.44
N ALA A 18 -58.96 -16.26 49.49
CA ALA A 18 -60.31 -15.73 49.52
C ALA A 18 -60.33 -14.20 49.41
N ALA A 19 -59.46 -13.51 50.14
CA ALA A 19 -59.32 -12.06 50.05
C ALA A 19 -58.90 -11.59 48.65
N LEU A 20 -57.90 -12.23 48.03
CA LEU A 20 -57.48 -11.89 46.66
C LEU A 20 -58.58 -12.18 45.63
N SER A 21 -59.39 -13.22 45.86
CA SER A 21 -60.51 -13.59 44.98
C SER A 21 -61.67 -12.58 45.10
N VAL A 22 -62.01 -12.13 46.30
CA VAL A 22 -63.03 -11.09 46.54
C VAL A 22 -62.57 -9.73 46.01
N GLU A 23 -61.28 -9.40 46.17
CA GLU A 23 -60.66 -8.18 45.61
C GLU A 23 -60.51 -8.23 44.07
N ASN A 24 -60.89 -9.33 43.43
CA ASN A 24 -60.77 -9.57 41.99
C ASN A 24 -59.34 -9.36 41.43
N LYS A 25 -58.33 -9.59 42.27
CA LYS A 25 -56.90 -9.46 41.92
C LYS A 25 -56.36 -10.78 41.40
N PRO A 26 -55.35 -10.76 40.49
CA PRO A 26 -54.79 -12.00 39.95
C PRO A 26 -54.10 -12.81 41.04
N VAL A 27 -54.65 -13.98 41.37
CA VAL A 27 -54.05 -14.93 42.29
C VAL A 27 -52.87 -15.64 41.62
N THR A 28 -51.68 -15.08 41.84
CA THR A 28 -50.38 -15.65 41.47
C THR A 28 -49.65 -16.17 42.71
N VAL A 29 -48.64 -17.04 42.50
CA VAL A 29 -47.76 -17.54 43.58
C VAL A 29 -47.16 -16.38 44.38
N ARG A 30 -46.76 -15.29 43.69
CA ARG A 30 -46.21 -14.09 44.31
C ARG A 30 -47.24 -13.36 45.18
N SER A 31 -48.43 -13.07 44.64
CA SER A 31 -49.47 -12.35 45.39
C SER A 31 -49.94 -13.12 46.64
N LEU A 32 -50.00 -14.45 46.55
CA LEU A 32 -50.43 -15.29 47.67
C LEU A 32 -49.35 -15.36 48.76
N ARG A 33 -48.08 -15.49 48.35
CA ARG A 33 -46.92 -15.44 49.24
C ARG A 33 -46.86 -14.14 50.02
N ASP A 34 -46.95 -13.01 49.30
CA ASP A 34 -46.78 -11.68 49.88
C ASP A 34 -47.91 -11.35 50.86
N ARG A 35 -49.11 -11.91 50.66
CA ARG A 35 -50.27 -11.66 51.52
C ARG A 35 -50.41 -12.65 52.68
N ALA A 36 -50.05 -13.91 52.49
CA ALA A 36 -50.07 -14.93 53.55
C ALA A 36 -48.78 -14.97 54.39
N GLY A 37 -47.71 -14.29 53.95
CA GLY A 37 -46.42 -14.25 54.66
C GLY A 37 -45.68 -15.59 54.68
N VAL A 38 -45.95 -16.48 53.71
CA VAL A 38 -45.34 -17.82 53.63
C VAL A 38 -44.18 -17.87 52.63
N SER A 39 -43.52 -19.02 52.50
CA SER A 39 -42.49 -19.24 51.47
C SER A 39 -43.10 -19.42 50.07
N THR A 40 -42.35 -19.09 49.01
CA THR A 40 -42.77 -19.28 47.61
C THR A 40 -43.12 -20.75 47.31
N ALA A 41 -42.39 -21.70 47.90
CA ALA A 41 -42.65 -23.13 47.73
C ALA A 41 -43.99 -23.54 48.37
N ALA A 42 -44.28 -23.05 49.57
CA ALA A 42 -45.55 -23.33 50.25
C ALA A 42 -46.75 -22.70 49.51
N ALA A 43 -46.62 -21.45 49.04
CA ALA A 43 -47.64 -20.80 48.23
C ALA A 43 -47.85 -21.49 46.87
N GLY A 44 -46.75 -21.96 46.24
CA GLY A 44 -46.80 -22.68 44.97
C GLY A 44 -47.44 -24.05 45.09
N GLU A 45 -47.09 -24.81 46.12
CA GLU A 45 -47.69 -26.12 46.41
C GLU A 45 -49.18 -25.97 46.71
N TRP A 46 -49.53 -25.03 47.59
CA TRP A 46 -50.91 -24.79 47.98
C TRP A 46 -51.78 -24.37 46.78
N LEU A 47 -51.27 -23.52 45.87
CA LEU A 47 -51.97 -23.18 44.64
C LEU A 47 -52.10 -24.38 43.69
N ARG A 48 -51.10 -25.26 43.59
CA ARG A 48 -51.20 -26.43 42.72
C ARG A 48 -52.29 -27.40 43.21
N THR A 49 -52.47 -27.52 44.52
CA THR A 49 -53.48 -28.39 45.14
C THR A 49 -54.87 -27.76 45.23
N ASN A 50 -54.98 -26.45 45.50
CA ASN A 50 -56.25 -25.79 45.87
C ASN A 50 -56.76 -24.79 44.84
N ARG A 51 -55.97 -24.47 43.80
CA ARG A 51 -56.46 -23.57 42.75
C ARG A 51 -57.57 -24.31 41.99
N PRO A 52 -58.77 -23.72 41.86
CA PRO A 52 -59.79 -24.24 40.97
C PRO A 52 -59.15 -24.40 39.59
N THR A 53 -59.32 -25.56 38.94
CA THR A 53 -58.89 -25.73 37.55
C THR A 53 -59.47 -24.57 36.77
N ARG A 54 -58.61 -23.62 36.38
CA ARG A 54 -59.06 -22.53 35.54
C ARG A 54 -59.43 -23.24 34.26
N ASP A 55 -60.70 -23.26 33.93
CA ASP A 55 -61.22 -23.85 32.71
C ASP A 55 -60.74 -22.95 31.57
N VAL A 56 -59.45 -23.09 31.25
CA VAL A 56 -58.80 -22.44 30.13
C VAL A 56 -59.11 -23.37 28.98
N PRO A 57 -59.87 -22.90 27.97
CA PRO A 57 -60.11 -23.68 26.78
C PRO A 57 -58.78 -24.20 26.23
N PRO A 58 -58.69 -25.46 25.78
CA PRO A 58 -57.49 -25.96 25.14
C PRO A 58 -57.09 -25.01 24.01
N VAL A 59 -55.78 -24.81 23.82
CA VAL A 59 -55.29 -24.00 22.71
C VAL A 59 -55.88 -24.58 21.41
N PRO A 60 -56.53 -23.76 20.56
CA PRO A 60 -57.15 -24.22 19.32
C PRO A 60 -56.05 -24.56 18.30
N ALA A 61 -55.45 -25.74 18.47
CA ALA A 61 -54.25 -26.15 17.75
C ALA A 61 -54.53 -26.32 16.25
N GLU A 62 -55.69 -26.86 15.87
CA GLU A 62 -56.08 -27.08 14.48
C GLU A 62 -56.29 -25.75 13.73
N GLU A 63 -56.91 -24.76 14.39
CA GLU A 63 -57.11 -23.43 13.84
C GLU A 63 -55.79 -22.65 13.74
N LEU A 64 -54.91 -22.78 14.73
CA LEU A 64 -53.58 -22.17 14.69
C LEU A 64 -52.69 -22.82 13.64
N GLU A 65 -52.70 -24.15 13.50
CA GLU A 65 -51.92 -24.86 12.49
C GLU A 65 -52.31 -24.42 11.08
N ARG A 66 -53.61 -24.26 10.81
CA ARG A 66 -54.11 -23.75 9.53
C ARG A 66 -53.64 -22.32 9.21
N VAL A 67 -53.37 -21.49 10.23
CA VAL A 67 -52.89 -20.11 10.05
C VAL A 67 -51.37 -20.04 10.03
N LEU A 68 -50.70 -20.84 10.84
CA LEU A 68 -49.25 -20.85 10.99
C LEU A 68 -48.55 -21.49 9.80
N GLU A 69 -49.12 -22.55 9.21
CA GLU A 69 -48.47 -23.25 8.08
C GLU A 69 -48.28 -22.32 6.86
N PRO A 70 -49.30 -21.55 6.39
CA PRO A 70 -49.09 -20.58 5.32
C PRO A 70 -48.14 -19.44 5.70
N LEU A 71 -48.16 -18.96 6.95
CA LEU A 71 -47.28 -17.90 7.43
C LEU A 71 -45.83 -18.36 7.51
N TRP A 72 -45.58 -19.57 7.99
CA TRP A 72 -44.26 -20.17 8.05
C TRP A 72 -43.71 -20.41 6.65
N SER A 73 -44.53 -20.95 5.73
CA SER A 73 -44.16 -21.12 4.34
C SER A 73 -43.77 -19.80 3.67
N ALA A 74 -44.59 -18.74 3.87
CA ALA A 74 -44.30 -17.40 3.35
C ALA A 74 -43.03 -16.80 3.96
N ALA A 75 -42.81 -16.98 5.26
CA ALA A 75 -41.59 -16.52 5.94
C ALA A 75 -40.34 -17.23 5.42
N VAL A 76 -40.40 -18.54 5.20
CA VAL A 76 -39.28 -19.32 4.63
C VAL A 76 -39.03 -18.94 3.18
N ALA A 77 -40.07 -18.70 2.38
CA ALA A 77 -39.92 -18.20 1.01
C ALA A 77 -39.25 -16.83 0.99
N ALA A 78 -39.74 -15.88 1.79
CA ALA A 78 -39.15 -14.54 1.90
C ALA A 78 -37.68 -14.57 2.36
N ALA A 79 -37.35 -15.43 3.33
CA ALA A 79 -35.96 -15.58 3.80
C ALA A 79 -35.04 -16.18 2.72
N ARG A 80 -35.54 -17.09 1.88
CA ARG A 80 -34.78 -17.63 0.75
C ARG A 80 -34.56 -16.57 -0.32
N ASP A 81 -35.59 -15.80 -0.65
CA ASP A 81 -35.50 -14.74 -1.63
C ASP A 81 -34.51 -13.67 -1.19
N GLU A 82 -34.56 -13.23 0.08
CA GLU A 82 -33.58 -12.31 0.66
C GLU A 82 -32.15 -12.85 0.57
N HIS A 83 -31.96 -14.14 0.86
CA HIS A 83 -30.64 -14.77 0.75
C HIS A 83 -30.14 -14.85 -0.70
N VAL A 84 -31.02 -15.13 -1.66
CA VAL A 84 -30.68 -15.16 -3.09
C VAL A 84 -30.24 -13.77 -3.53
N GLU A 85 -31.00 -12.72 -3.21
CA GLU A 85 -30.68 -11.34 -3.55
C GLU A 85 -29.37 -10.87 -2.90
N ALA A 86 -29.16 -11.18 -1.62
CA ALA A 86 -27.91 -10.86 -0.94
C ALA A 86 -26.71 -11.55 -1.62
N SER A 87 -26.82 -12.84 -1.93
CA SER A 87 -25.75 -13.59 -2.60
C SER A 87 -25.49 -13.10 -4.03
N ALA A 88 -26.53 -12.65 -4.74
CA ALA A 88 -26.40 -12.07 -6.07
C ALA A 88 -25.67 -10.71 -5.99
N GLY A 89 -26.02 -9.88 -5.01
CA GLY A 89 -25.34 -8.60 -4.74
C GLY A 89 -23.85 -8.79 -4.39
N GLU A 90 -23.53 -9.74 -3.52
CA GLU A 90 -22.15 -10.07 -3.16
C GLU A 90 -21.33 -10.52 -4.37
N ARG A 91 -21.88 -11.43 -5.20
CA ARG A 91 -21.20 -11.88 -6.42
C ARG A 91 -20.99 -10.75 -7.42
N ALA A 92 -21.99 -9.89 -7.61
CA ALA A 92 -21.86 -8.72 -8.48
C ALA A 92 -20.78 -7.75 -7.98
N ALA A 93 -20.70 -7.52 -6.68
CA ALA A 93 -19.67 -6.69 -6.07
C ALA A 93 -18.27 -7.29 -6.24
N LEU A 94 -18.11 -8.61 -6.05
CA LEU A 94 -16.85 -9.31 -6.27
C LEU A 94 -16.39 -9.25 -7.72
N VAL A 95 -17.29 -9.46 -8.69
CA VAL A 95 -16.98 -9.37 -10.12
C VAL A 95 -16.57 -7.94 -10.50
N ALA A 96 -17.26 -6.93 -9.97
CA ALA A 96 -16.89 -5.54 -10.20
C ALA A 96 -15.50 -5.20 -9.62
N ALA A 97 -15.21 -5.68 -8.40
CA ALA A 97 -13.91 -5.51 -7.77
C ALA A 97 -12.79 -6.22 -8.55
N GLU A 98 -13.03 -7.43 -9.04
CA GLU A 98 -12.08 -8.16 -9.88
C GLU A 98 -11.82 -7.43 -11.20
N ALA A 99 -12.85 -6.95 -11.87
CA ALA A 99 -12.70 -6.18 -13.11
C ALA A 99 -11.90 -4.87 -12.89
N ALA A 100 -12.13 -4.18 -11.77
CA ALA A 100 -11.35 -3.01 -11.39
C ALA A 100 -9.87 -3.38 -11.12
N ALA A 101 -9.62 -4.45 -10.36
CA ALA A 101 -8.27 -4.92 -10.07
C ALA A 101 -7.51 -5.35 -11.34
N LEU A 102 -8.18 -6.00 -12.30
CA LEU A 102 -7.57 -6.36 -13.59
C LEU A 102 -7.24 -5.13 -14.43
N THR A 103 -8.09 -4.10 -14.38
CA THR A 103 -7.83 -2.81 -15.05
C THR A 103 -6.63 -2.10 -14.45
N GLU A 104 -6.53 -2.06 -13.12
CA GLU A 104 -5.39 -1.49 -12.41
C GLU A 104 -4.09 -2.25 -12.69
N LEU A 105 -4.16 -3.59 -12.73
CA LEU A 105 -3.02 -4.44 -13.07
C LEU A 105 -2.54 -4.17 -14.51
N ALA A 106 -3.45 -4.08 -15.48
CA ALA A 106 -3.08 -3.74 -16.85
C ALA A 106 -2.39 -2.37 -16.94
N ALA A 107 -2.91 -1.36 -16.25
CA ALA A 107 -2.28 -0.04 -16.19
C ALA A 107 -0.91 -0.05 -15.46
N ALA A 108 -0.72 -0.92 -14.48
CA ALA A 108 0.57 -1.10 -13.82
C ALA A 108 1.60 -1.75 -14.76
N ILE A 109 1.18 -2.76 -15.54
CA ILE A 109 2.04 -3.42 -16.53
C ILE A 109 2.49 -2.41 -17.60
N SER A 110 1.57 -1.63 -18.18
CA SER A 110 1.94 -0.62 -19.19
C SER A 110 2.92 0.42 -18.65
N ARG A 111 2.74 0.89 -17.41
CA ARG A 111 3.70 1.81 -16.78
C ARG A 111 5.07 1.15 -16.53
N ALA A 112 5.10 -0.13 -16.21
CA ALA A 112 6.35 -0.87 -16.04
C ALA A 112 7.09 -1.02 -17.38
N GLU A 113 6.39 -1.38 -18.46
CA GLU A 113 6.95 -1.48 -19.80
C GLU A 113 7.52 -0.13 -20.29
N GLU A 114 6.80 0.97 -20.05
CA GLU A 114 7.29 2.32 -20.35
C GLU A 114 8.55 2.68 -19.55
N ALA A 115 8.59 2.36 -18.26
CA ALA A 115 9.75 2.60 -17.40
C ALA A 115 10.97 1.76 -17.82
N GLU A 116 10.76 0.51 -18.23
CA GLU A 116 11.80 -0.37 -18.76
C GLU A 116 12.36 0.16 -20.09
N ALA A 117 11.49 0.63 -20.99
CA ALA A 117 11.91 1.25 -22.25
C ALA A 117 12.74 2.52 -22.01
N GLN A 118 12.30 3.40 -21.09
CA GLN A 118 13.06 4.60 -20.69
C GLN A 118 14.42 4.22 -20.07
N THR A 119 14.46 3.21 -19.22
CA THR A 119 15.71 2.72 -18.62
C THR A 119 16.67 2.19 -19.69
N ALA A 120 16.17 1.43 -20.66
CA ALA A 120 16.97 0.94 -21.77
C ALA A 120 17.51 2.08 -22.64
N GLN A 121 16.70 3.11 -22.90
CA GLN A 121 17.13 4.31 -23.61
C GLN A 121 18.25 5.05 -22.84
N LEU A 122 18.04 5.33 -21.55
CA LEU A 122 19.03 6.03 -20.73
C LEU A 122 20.35 5.27 -20.66
N ARG A 123 20.32 3.93 -20.59
CA ARG A 123 21.55 3.11 -20.64
C ARG A 123 22.31 3.27 -21.96
N ARG A 124 21.61 3.36 -23.10
CA ARG A 124 22.24 3.63 -24.40
C ARG A 124 22.85 5.03 -24.42
N GLU A 125 22.11 6.04 -23.96
CA GLU A 125 22.61 7.41 -23.91
C GLU A 125 23.84 7.57 -23.01
N ILE A 126 23.90 6.83 -21.89
CA ILE A 126 25.09 6.79 -21.02
C ILE A 126 26.26 6.15 -21.78
N ALA A 127 26.06 4.99 -22.40
CA ALA A 127 27.10 4.32 -23.16
C ALA A 127 27.65 5.19 -24.32
N ASP A 128 26.77 5.90 -25.04
CA ASP A 128 27.15 6.83 -26.10
C ASP A 128 27.97 8.01 -25.55
N ARG A 129 27.57 8.55 -24.40
CA ARG A 129 28.32 9.62 -23.71
C ARG A 129 29.68 9.16 -23.23
N ASP A 130 29.78 7.96 -22.66
CA ASP A 130 31.04 7.40 -22.20
C ASP A 130 32.00 7.17 -23.37
N ALA A 131 31.50 6.67 -24.50
CA ALA A 131 32.28 6.53 -25.73
C ALA A 131 32.76 7.89 -26.27
N ALA A 132 31.90 8.90 -26.27
CA ALA A 132 32.26 10.25 -26.70
C ALA A 132 33.32 10.89 -25.78
N LEU A 133 33.22 10.69 -24.47
CA LEU A 133 34.22 11.16 -23.49
C LEU A 133 35.57 10.48 -23.72
N ALA A 134 35.59 9.16 -23.87
CA ALA A 134 36.83 8.42 -24.14
C ALA A 134 37.51 8.86 -25.45
N ALA A 135 36.72 9.11 -26.50
CA ALA A 135 37.22 9.63 -27.76
C ALA A 135 37.78 11.06 -27.62
N ALA A 136 37.09 11.93 -26.87
CA ALA A 136 37.54 13.30 -26.60
C ALA A 136 38.84 13.32 -25.80
N ASP A 137 38.97 12.45 -24.78
CA ASP A 137 40.19 12.33 -23.98
C ASP A 137 41.37 11.84 -24.83
N THR A 138 41.13 10.87 -25.71
CA THR A 138 42.14 10.39 -26.66
C THR A 138 42.56 11.50 -27.62
N ALA A 139 41.60 12.23 -28.20
CA ALA A 139 41.88 13.34 -29.11
C ALA A 139 42.66 14.46 -28.41
N ARG A 140 42.33 14.76 -27.15
CA ARG A 140 43.05 15.76 -26.35
C ARG A 140 44.47 15.33 -26.05
N ALA A 141 44.70 14.06 -25.70
CA ALA A 141 46.03 13.52 -25.45
C ALA A 141 46.90 13.61 -26.72
N THR A 142 46.36 13.21 -27.88
CA THR A 142 47.02 13.33 -29.18
C THR A 142 47.35 14.78 -29.50
N ALA A 143 46.38 15.70 -29.41
CA ALA A 143 46.61 17.12 -29.69
C ALA A 143 47.68 17.75 -28.79
N THR A 144 47.74 17.32 -27.51
CA THR A 144 48.76 17.79 -26.57
C THR A 144 50.16 17.30 -26.97
N LYS A 145 50.27 16.04 -27.39
CA LYS A 145 51.53 15.47 -27.90
C LYS A 145 51.97 16.17 -29.19
N ASP A 146 51.07 16.29 -30.16
CA ASP A 146 51.36 16.94 -31.44
C ASP A 146 51.82 18.38 -31.24
N ALA A 147 51.21 19.12 -30.30
CA ALA A 147 51.64 20.46 -29.95
C ALA A 147 53.04 20.50 -29.31
N ALA A 148 53.40 19.50 -28.49
CA ALA A 148 54.74 19.40 -27.90
C ALA A 148 55.80 19.04 -28.95
N ASP A 149 55.48 18.10 -29.84
CA ASP A 149 56.35 17.70 -30.95
C ASP A 149 56.58 18.87 -31.92
N ALA A 150 55.52 19.63 -32.24
CA ALA A 150 55.61 20.83 -33.09
C ALA A 150 56.49 21.93 -32.48
N ARG A 151 56.39 22.19 -31.16
CA ARG A 151 57.28 23.15 -30.47
C ARG A 151 58.74 22.69 -30.51
N THR A 152 58.99 21.40 -30.31
CA THR A 152 60.34 20.82 -30.37
C THR A 152 60.94 20.94 -31.77
N ALA A 153 60.15 20.65 -32.81
CA ALA A 153 60.56 20.80 -34.20
C ALA A 153 60.84 22.27 -34.56
N ALA A 154 59.98 23.19 -34.13
CA ALA A 154 60.18 24.62 -34.34
C ALA A 154 61.48 25.11 -33.68
N HIS A 155 61.73 24.77 -32.42
CA HIS A 155 62.95 25.13 -31.71
C HIS A 155 64.21 24.54 -32.39
N THR A 156 64.14 23.30 -32.88
CA THR A 156 65.25 22.66 -33.60
C THR A 156 65.55 23.38 -34.92
N ALA A 157 64.51 23.79 -35.66
CA ALA A 157 64.66 24.56 -36.89
C ALA A 157 65.21 25.97 -36.65
N GLU A 158 64.80 26.61 -35.56
CA GLU A 158 65.33 27.92 -35.12
C GLU A 158 66.83 27.83 -34.80
N LEU A 159 67.26 26.80 -34.04
CA LEU A 159 68.68 26.56 -33.75
C LEU A 159 69.50 26.33 -35.02
N ALA A 160 69.04 25.45 -35.92
CA ALA A 160 69.72 25.17 -37.18
C ALA A 160 69.85 26.44 -38.05
N THR A 161 68.83 27.28 -38.06
CA THR A 161 68.86 28.58 -38.76
C THR A 161 69.88 29.52 -38.13
N ALA A 162 69.93 29.60 -36.80
CA ALA A 162 70.90 30.41 -36.08
C ALA A 162 72.35 29.94 -36.32
N GLU A 163 72.59 28.64 -36.32
CA GLU A 163 73.89 28.04 -36.64
C GLU A 163 74.33 28.34 -38.08
N ALA A 164 73.41 28.21 -39.05
CA ALA A 164 73.68 28.54 -40.44
C ALA A 164 74.00 30.04 -40.61
N GLN A 165 73.28 30.92 -39.93
CA GLN A 165 73.54 32.37 -39.93
C GLN A 165 74.88 32.71 -39.29
N ALA A 166 75.23 32.09 -38.15
CA ALA A 166 76.52 32.25 -37.50
C ALA A 166 77.67 31.80 -38.42
N THR A 167 77.53 30.64 -39.05
CA THR A 167 78.50 30.10 -40.01
C THR A 167 78.67 31.04 -41.22
N ALA A 168 77.57 31.53 -41.78
CA ALA A 168 77.60 32.47 -42.90
C ALA A 168 78.28 33.81 -42.51
N LYS A 169 78.05 34.30 -41.29
CA LYS A 169 78.71 35.49 -40.76
C LYS A 169 80.22 35.27 -40.64
N THR A 170 80.66 34.16 -40.03
CA THR A 170 82.08 33.81 -39.91
C THR A 170 82.76 33.67 -41.27
N LEU A 171 82.12 32.99 -42.24
CA LEU A 171 82.65 32.87 -43.60
C LEU A 171 82.80 34.24 -44.28
N ARG A 172 81.84 35.14 -44.10
CA ARG A 172 81.90 36.51 -44.64
C ARG A 172 83.06 37.31 -44.01
N GLU A 173 83.27 37.19 -42.70
CA GLU A 173 84.39 37.82 -42.00
C GLU A 173 85.75 37.28 -42.47
N VAL A 174 85.88 35.96 -42.65
CA VAL A 174 87.10 35.33 -43.20
C VAL A 174 87.37 35.80 -44.64
N LEU A 175 86.35 35.86 -45.49
CA LEU A 175 86.52 36.37 -46.86
C LEU A 175 86.91 37.86 -46.89
N ASP A 176 86.32 38.68 -46.01
CA ASP A 176 86.65 40.11 -45.92
C ASP A 176 88.09 40.34 -45.43
N THR A 177 88.59 39.53 -44.47
CA THR A 177 89.99 39.60 -44.02
C THR A 177 90.97 39.19 -45.12
N LEU A 178 90.70 38.11 -45.86
CA LEU A 178 91.50 37.68 -47.01
C LEU A 178 91.51 38.72 -48.14
N SER A 179 90.36 39.34 -48.42
CA SER A 179 90.24 40.39 -49.43
C SER A 179 91.02 41.66 -49.03
N LYS A 180 90.98 42.05 -47.75
CA LYS A 180 91.76 43.19 -47.24
C LYS A 180 93.28 42.91 -47.27
N ALA A 181 93.71 41.71 -46.90
CA ALA A 181 95.12 41.32 -46.95
C ALA A 181 95.68 41.39 -48.38
N THR A 182 94.97 40.80 -49.35
CA THR A 182 95.35 40.83 -50.78
C THR A 182 95.31 42.24 -51.38
N LYS A 183 94.43 43.12 -50.91
CA LYS A 183 94.38 44.52 -51.34
C LYS A 183 95.51 45.37 -50.76
N SER A 184 95.98 45.09 -49.54
CA SER A 184 97.14 45.75 -48.92
C SER A 184 98.48 45.33 -49.54
N GLU A 185 98.60 44.12 -50.08
CA GLU A 185 99.81 43.65 -50.78
C GLU A 185 99.95 44.19 -52.21
N ARG A 186 98.92 44.86 -52.75
CA ARG A 186 99.00 45.49 -54.07
C ARG A 186 99.68 46.86 -53.95
N PRO A 187 100.90 47.08 -54.49
CA PRO A 187 101.59 48.36 -54.35
C PRO A 187 100.78 49.46 -55.03
N GLN A 188 100.60 50.60 -54.33
CA GLN A 188 99.97 51.78 -54.93
C GLN A 188 100.83 52.27 -56.11
N PRO A 189 100.26 52.47 -57.30
CA PRO A 189 100.98 53.08 -58.40
C PRO A 189 101.33 54.51 -58.02
N LYS A 190 102.62 54.79 -57.86
CA LYS A 190 103.14 56.16 -57.72
C LYS A 190 102.91 56.90 -59.04
N THR A 191 102.11 57.95 -58.99
CA THR A 191 102.16 59.07 -59.95
C THR A 191 103.47 59.84 -59.79
#